data_AF-A0A0K0D0H8-F1
#
_entry.id   AF-A0A0K0D0H8-F1
#
_cell.length_a   1.000
_cell.length_b   1.000
_cell.length_c   1.000
_cell.angle_alpha   90.00
_cell.angle_beta   90.00
_cell.angle_gamma   90.00
#
_symmetry.space_group_name_H-M   'P 1'
#
loop_
_entity.id
_entity.type
_entity.pdbx_description
1 polymer ?
#
loop_
_entity_poly.entity_id
_entity_poly.type
_entity_poly.pdbx_seq_one_letter_code
_entity_poly.pdbx_strand_id
1 'polypeptide(L)'
;MWRTLFVAFAGVFYDGLDAVQSLCSVYDPFKVQPDNNKFVIGGAFPLHDVDCKNVLPDTVQEIVAIQWALTHWNQNPVNNHAKLGLFAGDTCSRSQEAMSQSLRFLDTVGYHEPQECRTNNSGTILLGHYA
;
A
#
# COMPACT_ATOMS: atom_id res chain seq x y z
N MET A 1 66.18 -4.39 8.84
CA MET A 1 65.02 -3.80 9.52
C MET A 1 64.13 -3.15 8.48
N TRP A 2 63.06 -3.83 8.05
CA TRP A 2 62.06 -3.30 7.11
C TRP A 2 60.79 -3.04 7.92
N ARG A 3 60.32 -1.79 7.95
CA ARG A 3 59.02 -1.43 8.56
C ARG A 3 57.97 -1.38 7.46
N THR A 4 57.08 -2.37 7.43
CA THR A 4 55.90 -2.34 6.57
C THR A 4 54.80 -1.59 7.32
N LEU A 5 54.43 -0.40 6.85
CA LEU A 5 53.24 0.31 7.32
C LEU A 5 52.01 -0.27 6.61
N PHE A 6 51.09 -0.85 7.37
CA PHE A 6 49.75 -1.14 6.89
C PHE A 6 48.86 0.08 7.14
N VAL A 7 48.42 0.74 6.06
CA VAL A 7 47.40 1.78 6.11
C VAL A 7 46.05 1.08 6.12
N ALA A 8 45.34 1.14 7.24
CA ALA A 8 43.97 0.68 7.34
C ALA A 8 43.05 1.72 6.67
N PHE A 9 42.57 1.42 5.47
CA PHE A 9 41.42 2.13 4.92
C PHE A 9 40.19 1.71 5.73
N ALA A 10 39.73 2.60 6.62
CA ALA A 10 38.42 2.50 7.22
C ALA A 10 37.38 2.75 6.11
N GLY A 11 36.95 1.67 5.45
CA GLY A 11 35.79 1.70 4.57
C GLY A 11 34.56 2.05 5.40
N VAL A 12 34.01 3.23 5.18
CA VAL A 12 32.68 3.58 5.67
C VAL A 12 31.70 2.72 4.89
N PHE A 13 31.19 1.67 5.51
CA PHE A 13 30.03 0.94 5.00
C PHE A 13 28.82 1.88 5.19
N TYR A 14 28.35 2.49 4.11
CA TYR A 14 27.05 3.13 4.09
C TYR A 14 26.01 2.01 4.01
N ASP A 15 25.37 1.69 5.14
CA ASP A 15 24.15 0.89 5.17
C ASP A 15 23.02 1.68 4.50
N GLY A 16 22.96 1.60 3.17
CA GLY A 16 22.01 2.31 2.33
C GLY A 16 20.99 1.42 1.64
N LEU A 17 20.80 0.17 2.08
CA LEU A 17 19.98 -0.81 1.35
C LEU A 17 18.63 -1.18 2.03
N ASP A 18 18.40 -0.79 3.29
CA ASP A 18 17.18 -1.19 4.02
C ASP A 18 16.02 -0.17 3.95
N ALA A 19 16.30 1.08 3.55
CA ALA A 19 15.28 2.13 3.57
C ALA A 19 14.19 1.95 2.49
N VAL A 20 14.54 1.41 1.32
CA VAL A 20 13.61 1.27 0.18
C VAL A 20 12.61 0.14 0.40
N GLN A 21 13.05 -0.97 1.00
CA GLN A 21 12.18 -2.13 1.22
C GLN A 21 11.17 -1.91 2.36
N SER A 22 11.53 -1.05 3.33
CA SER A 22 10.67 -0.60 4.43
C SER A 22 9.48 0.25 3.95
N LEU A 23 9.66 1.10 2.94
CA LEU A 23 8.58 1.96 2.41
C LEU A 23 7.42 1.18 1.77
N CYS A 24 7.65 -0.08 1.39
CA CYS A 24 6.65 -0.92 0.75
C CYS A 24 5.77 -1.70 1.74
N SER A 25 6.19 -1.95 2.99
CA SER A 25 5.56 -3.03 3.79
C SER A 25 4.84 -2.64 5.08
N VAL A 26 4.74 -1.38 5.50
CA VAL A 26 4.33 -1.15 6.91
C VAL A 26 2.81 -1.19 7.17
N TYR A 27 1.95 -0.88 6.19
CA TYR A 27 0.50 -0.95 6.41
C TYR A 27 -0.24 -1.47 5.17
N ASP A 28 -0.65 -2.74 5.24
CA ASP A 28 -1.56 -3.31 4.27
C ASP A 28 -2.95 -2.69 4.42
N PRO A 29 -3.53 -2.15 3.34
CA PRO A 29 -4.85 -1.55 3.39
C PRO A 29 -5.91 -2.63 3.63
N PHE A 30 -6.93 -2.29 4.40
CA PHE A 30 -8.11 -3.13 4.54
C PHE A 30 -8.92 -3.10 3.24
N LYS A 31 -9.16 -4.27 2.66
CA LYS A 31 -9.86 -4.41 1.37
C LYS A 31 -11.14 -5.22 1.53
N VAL A 32 -12.24 -4.70 0.98
CA VAL A 32 -13.49 -5.45 0.79
C VAL A 32 -13.72 -5.58 -0.70
N GLN A 33 -13.55 -6.77 -1.26
CA GLN A 33 -13.65 -6.99 -2.70
C GLN A 33 -14.65 -8.11 -2.99
N PRO A 34 -15.84 -7.80 -3.50
CA PRO A 34 -16.73 -8.85 -3.99
C PRO A 34 -16.21 -9.39 -5.32
N ASP A 35 -16.53 -10.64 -5.63
CA ASP A 35 -16.16 -11.26 -6.91
C ASP A 35 -16.64 -10.42 -8.10
N ASN A 36 -15.75 -10.23 -9.09
CA ASN A 36 -15.99 -9.47 -10.32
C ASN A 36 -16.35 -7.99 -10.09
N ASN A 37 -15.80 -7.35 -9.05
CA ASN A 37 -15.95 -5.91 -8.86
C ASN A 37 -15.29 -5.12 -9.99
N LYS A 38 -16.05 -4.22 -10.62
CA LYS A 38 -15.54 -3.31 -11.66
C LYS A 38 -15.09 -1.96 -11.09
N PHE A 39 -15.58 -1.62 -9.90
CA PHE A 39 -15.35 -0.33 -9.27
C PHE A 39 -14.84 -0.53 -7.85
N VAL A 40 -13.92 0.34 -7.42
CA VAL A 40 -13.35 0.33 -6.08
C VAL A 40 -13.37 1.75 -5.54
N ILE A 41 -13.92 1.93 -4.34
CA ILE A 41 -13.86 3.18 -3.60
C ILE A 41 -12.58 3.15 -2.76
N GLY A 42 -11.70 4.13 -2.97
CA GLY A 42 -10.53 4.35 -2.14
C GLY A 42 -10.82 5.35 -1.03
N GLY A 43 -10.41 5.03 0.19
CA GLY A 43 -10.47 5.93 1.35
C GLY A 43 -9.22 5.82 2.22
N ALA A 44 -8.78 6.97 2.73
CA ALA A 44 -7.68 7.06 3.67
C ALA A 44 -8.27 7.44 5.04
N PHE A 45 -8.18 6.53 6.00
CA PHE A 45 -8.84 6.63 7.30
C PHE A 45 -7.81 6.73 8.44
N PRO A 46 -8.05 7.52 9.49
CA PRO A 46 -7.20 7.52 10.68
C PRO A 46 -7.54 6.31 11.56
N LEU A 47 -7.17 5.10 11.12
CA LEU A 47 -7.50 3.88 11.88
C LEU A 47 -6.71 3.81 13.17
N HIS A 48 -5.47 4.33 13.15
CA HIS A 48 -4.68 4.56 14.36
C HIS A 48 -4.45 6.05 14.64
N ASP A 49 -4.11 6.34 15.90
CA ASP A 49 -3.62 7.65 16.33
C ASP A 49 -2.24 7.97 15.73
N VAL A 50 -1.72 9.18 15.99
CA VAL A 50 -0.46 9.72 15.46
C VAL A 50 0.76 8.88 15.78
N ASP A 51 0.70 7.91 16.68
CA ASP A 51 1.78 6.96 16.98
C ASP A 51 1.70 5.65 16.20
N CYS A 52 0.65 5.47 15.37
CA CYS A 52 0.30 4.23 14.65
C CYS A 52 0.11 3.00 15.56
N LYS A 53 -0.15 3.17 16.86
CA LYS A 53 -0.27 2.04 17.80
C LYS A 53 -1.67 1.87 18.36
N ASN A 54 -2.32 2.98 18.67
CA ASN A 54 -3.65 2.94 19.29
C ASN A 54 -4.72 3.04 18.22
N VAL A 55 -5.54 1.99 18.11
CA VAL A 55 -6.70 1.98 17.21
C VAL A 55 -7.74 3.00 17.69
N LEU A 56 -8.26 3.81 16.78
CA LEU A 56 -9.33 4.76 17.04
C LEU A 56 -10.69 4.08 16.82
N PRO A 57 -11.51 3.87 17.87
CA PRO A 57 -12.78 3.14 17.76
C PRO A 57 -13.80 3.82 16.83
N ASP A 58 -13.75 5.15 16.73
CA ASP A 58 -14.67 5.90 15.87
C ASP A 58 -14.40 5.59 14.40
N THR A 59 -13.14 5.57 13.99
CA THR A 59 -12.76 5.20 12.62
C THR A 59 -13.09 3.74 12.31
N VAL A 60 -12.95 2.83 13.27
CA VAL A 60 -13.39 1.44 13.10
C VAL A 60 -14.88 1.38 12.80
N GLN A 61 -15.70 2.13 13.54
CA GLN A 61 -17.15 2.19 13.31
C GLN A 61 -17.47 2.73 11.91
N GLU A 62 -16.76 3.74 11.43
CA GLU A 62 -16.90 4.27 10.07
C GLU A 62 -16.60 3.21 9.01
N ILE A 63 -15.47 2.50 9.12
CA ILE A 63 -15.08 1.45 8.17
C ILE A 63 -16.11 0.30 8.17
N VAL A 64 -16.58 -0.11 9.34
CA VAL A 64 -17.61 -1.15 9.48
C VAL A 64 -18.94 -0.70 8.86
N ALA A 65 -19.33 0.57 9.05
CA ALA A 65 -20.54 1.12 8.44
C ALA A 65 -20.44 1.14 6.91
N ILE A 66 -19.30 1.53 6.36
CA ILE A 66 -19.04 1.49 4.91
C ILE A 66 -19.09 0.05 4.41
N GLN A 67 -18.45 -0.89 5.10
CA GLN A 67 -18.47 -2.31 4.74
C GLN A 67 -19.92 -2.82 4.69
N TRP A 68 -20.72 -2.53 5.71
CA TRP A 68 -22.14 -2.91 5.74
C TRP A 68 -22.91 -2.32 4.56
N ALA A 69 -22.71 -1.03 4.27
CA ALA A 69 -23.38 -0.35 3.15
C ALA A 69 -23.01 -0.97 1.80
N LEU A 70 -21.73 -1.31 1.60
CA LEU A 70 -21.26 -1.96 0.38
C LEU A 70 -21.77 -3.40 0.26
N THR A 71 -21.82 -4.15 1.36
CA THR A 71 -22.45 -5.47 1.37
C THR A 71 -23.92 -5.37 0.95
N HIS A 72 -24.67 -4.42 1.50
CA HIS A 72 -26.06 -4.21 1.14
C HIS A 72 -26.23 -3.80 -0.33
N TRP A 73 -25.39 -2.89 -0.83
CA TRP A 73 -25.37 -2.50 -2.24
C TRP A 73 -25.11 -3.69 -3.17
N ASN A 74 -24.11 -4.50 -2.83
CA ASN A 74 -23.64 -5.63 -3.66
C ASN A 74 -24.58 -6.84 -3.64
N GLN A 75 -25.45 -6.95 -2.63
CA GLN A 75 -26.49 -7.97 -2.54
C GLN A 75 -27.73 -7.63 -3.38
N ASN A 76 -27.91 -6.37 -3.79
CA ASN A 76 -29.03 -5.96 -4.62
C ASN A 76 -28.87 -6.46 -6.07
N PRO A 77 -29.78 -7.29 -6.61
CA PRO A 77 -29.67 -7.82 -7.97
C PRO A 77 -29.64 -6.76 -9.08
N VAL A 78 -30.20 -5.57 -8.83
CA VAL A 78 -30.17 -4.44 -9.77
C VAL A 78 -28.74 -3.94 -9.99
N ASN A 79 -27.85 -4.14 -9.02
CA ASN A 79 -26.47 -3.66 -9.03
C ASN A 79 -25.46 -4.74 -9.46
N ASN A 80 -25.91 -5.87 -10.00
CA ASN A 80 -25.02 -6.98 -10.39
C ASN A 80 -23.88 -6.58 -11.35
N HIS A 81 -24.11 -5.57 -12.20
CA HIS A 81 -23.12 -5.06 -13.14
C HIS A 81 -22.23 -3.93 -12.56
N ALA A 82 -22.53 -3.48 -11.35
CA ALA A 82 -21.91 -2.34 -10.68
C ALA A 82 -21.59 -2.65 -9.21
N LYS A 83 -21.01 -3.84 -8.98
CA LYS A 83 -20.49 -4.18 -7.65
C LYS A 83 -19.32 -3.28 -7.28
N LEU A 84 -19.32 -2.85 -6.02
CA LEU A 84 -18.37 -1.91 -5.46
C LEU A 84 -17.45 -2.63 -4.46
N GLY A 85 -16.14 -2.43 -4.62
CA GLY A 85 -15.16 -2.77 -3.60
C GLY A 85 -14.74 -1.55 -2.75
N LEU A 86 -14.05 -1.82 -1.66
CA LEU A 86 -13.42 -0.83 -0.78
C LEU A 86 -11.91 -1.09 -0.72
N PHE A 87 -11.15 0.00 -0.76
CA PHE A 87 -9.78 0.09 -0.33
C PHE A 87 -9.74 1.10 0.81
N ALA A 88 -9.37 0.67 2.01
CA ALA A 88 -9.26 1.52 3.19
C ALA A 88 -7.81 1.49 3.69
N GLY A 89 -7.06 2.56 3.39
CA GLY A 89 -5.70 2.75 3.85
C GLY A 89 -5.65 3.45 5.20
N ASP A 90 -4.78 2.99 6.10
CA ASP A 90 -4.55 3.67 7.38
C ASP A 90 -3.59 4.85 7.23
N THR A 91 -3.98 6.00 7.74
CA THR A 91 -3.21 7.24 7.75
C THR A 91 -2.43 7.44 9.04
N CYS A 92 -2.71 6.66 10.10
CA CYS A 92 -2.24 6.94 11.45
C CYS A 92 -2.47 8.40 11.88
N SER A 93 -3.54 9.05 11.41
CA SER A 93 -3.79 10.48 11.67
C SER A 93 -2.66 11.42 11.18
N ARG A 94 -1.89 11.02 10.16
CA ARG A 94 -0.78 11.79 9.56
C ARG A 94 -1.04 12.08 8.09
N SER A 95 -0.79 13.32 7.67
CA SER A 95 -1.01 13.77 6.28
C SER A 95 -0.10 13.08 5.26
N GLN A 96 1.15 12.78 5.62
CA GLN A 96 2.10 12.09 4.75
C GLN A 96 1.63 10.66 4.44
N GLU A 97 1.10 9.96 5.43
CA GLU A 97 0.56 8.62 5.25
C GLU A 97 -0.72 8.64 4.41
N ALA A 98 -1.57 9.66 4.55
CA ALA A 98 -2.73 9.82 3.65
C ALA A 98 -2.33 9.92 2.17
N MET A 99 -1.23 10.62 1.87
CA MET A 99 -0.69 10.67 0.50
C MET A 99 -0.13 9.31 0.07
N SER A 100 0.63 8.63 0.94
CA SER A 100 1.15 7.27 0.70
C SER A 100 0.03 6.27 0.38
N GLN A 101 -1.05 6.28 1.16
CA GLN A 101 -2.20 5.41 0.94
C GLN A 101 -2.96 5.75 -0.36
N SER A 102 -3.01 7.03 -0.73
CA SER A 102 -3.60 7.45 -2.00
C SER A 102 -2.81 6.92 -3.20
N LEU A 103 -1.47 6.97 -3.13
CA LEU A 103 -0.61 6.39 -4.17
C LEU A 103 -0.75 4.86 -4.24
N ARG A 104 -0.81 4.18 -3.10
CA ARG A 104 -1.06 2.72 -3.02
C ARG A 104 -2.42 2.33 -3.60
N PHE A 105 -3.45 3.16 -3.40
CA PHE A 105 -4.75 2.96 -4.04
C PHE A 105 -4.61 3.04 -5.56
N LEU A 106 -3.98 4.10 -6.09
CA LEU A 106 -3.77 4.27 -7.53
C LEU A 106 -2.96 3.13 -8.15
N ASP A 107 -1.95 2.62 -7.44
CA ASP A 107 -1.19 1.44 -7.85
C ASP A 107 -2.07 0.19 -7.91
N THR A 108 -2.89 -0.05 -6.87
CA THR A 108 -3.82 -1.18 -6.83
C THR A 108 -4.85 -1.16 -7.98
N VAL A 109 -5.25 0.02 -8.44
CA VAL A 109 -6.21 0.17 -9.56
C VAL A 109 -5.52 0.35 -10.93
N GLY A 110 -4.19 0.26 -11.00
CA GLY A 110 -3.42 0.31 -12.26
C GLY A 110 -3.24 1.72 -12.86
N TYR A 111 -3.45 2.77 -12.06
CA TYR A 111 -3.28 4.17 -12.48
C TYR A 111 -1.92 4.77 -12.10
N HIS A 112 -1.13 4.09 -11.27
CA HIS A 112 0.21 4.53 -10.86
C HIS A 112 1.16 3.34 -10.74
N GLU A 113 2.14 3.20 -11.63
CA GLU A 113 3.26 2.27 -11.41
C GLU A 113 4.43 3.05 -10.76
N PRO A 114 4.80 2.79 -9.49
CA PRO A 114 5.97 3.41 -8.89
C PRO A 114 7.23 2.87 -9.59
N GLN A 115 7.99 3.76 -10.25
CA GLN A 115 9.24 3.38 -10.94
C GLN A 115 10.25 2.71 -9.99
N GLU A 116 10.18 3.02 -8.69
CA GLU A 116 11.07 2.54 -7.64
C GLU A 116 10.81 1.07 -7.23
N CYS A 117 9.62 0.53 -7.55
CA CYS A 117 9.28 -0.88 -7.32
C CYS A 117 9.62 -1.79 -8.51
N ARG A 118 10.13 -1.23 -9.61
CA ARG A 118 10.75 -2.04 -10.67
C ARG A 118 12.08 -2.52 -10.14
N THR A 119 12.12 -3.73 -9.59
CA THR A 119 13.35 -4.52 -9.60
C THR A 119 13.86 -4.49 -11.04
N ASN A 120 15.04 -3.91 -11.28
CA ASN A 120 15.79 -4.12 -12.50
C ASN A 120 16.15 -5.61 -12.57
N ASN A 121 15.17 -6.44 -12.88
CA ASN A 121 15.39 -7.79 -13.36
C ASN A 121 15.90 -7.62 -14.78
N SER A 122 17.21 -7.51 -14.91
CA SER A 122 17.91 -7.99 -16.09
C SER A 122 17.60 -9.49 -16.23
N GLY A 123 16.44 -9.81 -16.79
CA GLY A 123 15.92 -11.18 -16.85
C GLY A 123 14.45 -11.25 -17.22
N THR A 124 14.18 -11.20 -18.52
CA THR A 124 13.02 -11.69 -19.29
C THR A 124 11.92 -12.45 -18.53
N ILE A 125 10.65 -12.04 -18.71
CA ILE A 125 9.45 -12.86 -19.06
C ILE A 125 8.32 -11.86 -19.44
N LEU A 126 8.21 -11.59 -20.74
CA LEU A 126 7.09 -11.92 -21.66
C LEU A 126 5.74 -11.22 -21.41
N LEU A 127 5.42 -10.35 -22.36
CA LEU A 127 4.08 -9.86 -22.72
C LEU A 127 3.04 -10.99 -22.68
N GLY A 128 1.94 -10.75 -21.97
CA GLY A 128 0.79 -11.65 -21.87
C GLY A 128 -0.53 -10.90 -21.94
N HIS A 129 -0.91 -10.55 -23.18
CA HIS A 129 -2.27 -10.39 -23.72
C HIS A 129 -3.37 -9.62 -22.96
N TYR A 130 -3.79 -8.52 -23.60
CA TYR A 130 -5.18 -8.10 -23.67
C TYR A 130 -6.09 -9.26 -24.11
N ALA A 131 -7.12 -9.52 -23.32
CA ALA A 131 -8.42 -10.07 -23.74
C ALA A 131 -9.49 -9.52 -22.79
#